data_AF-A0A6M0G7E7-F1
#
_entry.id   AF-A0A6M0G7E7-F1
#
_cell.length_a   1.000
_cell.length_b   1.000
_cell.length_c   1.000
_cell.angle_alpha   90.00
_cell.angle_beta   90.00
_cell.angle_gamma   90.00
#
_symmetry.space_group_name_H-M   'P 1'
#
loop_
_entity.id
_entity.type
_entity.pdbx_description
1 polymer ?
#
loop_
_entity_poly.entity_id
_entity_poly.type
_entity_poly.pdbx_seq_one_letter_code
_entity_poly.pdbx_strand_id
1 'polypeptide(L)' 'HGNVWEWCEDHWHGDYQGTPRDGSAWLKENDNHHYWRCRLLRGGSWDSSTRLCRSANRSRLFPDNRNNNIGFRVAVS' A
#
# COMPACT_ATOMS: atom_id res chain seq x y z
N HIS A 1 6.57 13.51 -1.10
CA HIS A 1 6.07 12.40 -1.93
C HIS A 1 4.98 12.92 -2.87
N GLY A 2 4.66 12.20 -3.96
CA GLY A 2 3.65 12.62 -4.95
C GLY A 2 3.82 11.95 -6.31
N ASN A 3 3.16 12.51 -7.34
CA ASN A 3 2.97 11.96 -8.70
C ASN A 3 1.95 10.82 -8.75
N VAL A 4 2.27 9.63 -8.24
CA VAL A 4 1.31 8.51 -8.20
C VAL A 4 1.43 7.75 -6.90
N TRP A 5 0.32 7.23 -6.39
CA TRP A 5 0.36 6.21 -5.35
C TRP A 5 1.09 4.98 -5.87
N GLU A 6 1.88 4.35 -5.02
CA GLU A 6 2.70 3.21 -5.40
C GLU A 6 2.22 1.96 -4.69
N TRP A 7 1.91 0.91 -5.46
CA TRP A 7 1.61 -0.40 -4.92
C TRP A 7 2.79 -0.98 -4.14
N CYS A 8 2.50 -1.54 -2.97
CA CYS A 8 3.42 -2.37 -2.20
C CYS A 8 2.95 -3.83 -2.22
N GLU A 9 3.89 -4.75 -2.01
CA GLU A 9 3.62 -6.18 -1.95
C GLU A 9 2.70 -6.55 -0.75
N ASP A 10 2.82 -5.80 0.35
CA ASP A 10 2.05 -6.00 1.57
C ASP A 10 0.53 -5.99 1.37
N HIS A 11 -0.14 -6.87 2.11
CA HIS A 11 -1.57 -6.72 2.36
C HIS A 11 -1.83 -5.52 3.28
N TRP A 12 -3.05 -4.98 3.25
CA TRP A 12 -3.43 -3.96 4.21
C TRP A 12 -3.62 -4.55 5.62
N HIS A 13 -3.04 -3.88 6.61
CA HIS A 13 -3.25 -4.13 8.04
C HIS A 13 -3.65 -2.83 8.74
N GLY A 14 -4.56 -2.90 9.71
CA GLY A 14 -5.08 -1.72 10.42
C GLY A 14 -4.06 -1.05 11.34
N ASP A 15 -3.08 -1.81 11.81
CA ASP A 15 -2.02 -1.35 12.70
C ASP A 15 -0.66 -1.96 12.26
N TYR A 16 0.29 -2.05 13.19
CA TYR A 16 1.62 -2.62 13.00
C TYR A 16 1.91 -3.78 13.97
N GLN A 17 0.89 -4.30 14.66
CA GLN A 17 1.05 -5.41 15.60
C GLN A 17 1.36 -6.70 14.82
N GLY A 18 2.51 -7.30 15.09
CA GLY A 18 2.97 -8.49 14.36
C GLY A 18 3.58 -8.21 12.99
N THR A 19 3.95 -6.97 12.67
CA THR A 19 4.64 -6.64 11.41
C THR A 19 5.97 -7.41 11.30
N PRO A 20 6.30 -7.99 10.13
CA PRO A 20 7.63 -8.53 9.87
C PRO A 20 8.71 -7.49 10.14
N ARG A 21 9.86 -7.93 10.69
CA ARG A 21 11.00 -7.07 11.04
C ARG A 21 12.24 -7.31 10.18
N ASP A 22 12.17 -8.29 9.29
CA ASP A 22 13.23 -8.69 8.36
C ASP A 22 13.13 -7.99 6.99
N GLY A 23 12.13 -7.12 6.82
CA GLY A 23 11.87 -6.43 5.56
C GLY A 23 11.06 -7.24 4.53
N SER A 24 10.61 -8.44 4.89
CA SER A 24 9.68 -9.21 4.07
C SER A 24 8.28 -8.57 4.02
N ALA A 25 7.54 -8.85 2.95
CA ALA A 25 6.19 -8.34 2.77
C ALA A 25 5.23 -8.91 3.82
N TRP A 26 4.34 -8.07 4.37
CA TRP A 26 3.35 -8.51 5.34
C TRP A 26 2.11 -9.12 4.67
N LEU A 27 2.20 -10.40 4.34
CA LEU A 27 1.15 -11.16 3.68
C LEU A 27 0.21 -11.82 4.69
N LYS A 28 -1.08 -11.96 4.33
CA LYS A 28 -2.05 -12.79 5.05
C LYS A 28 -2.45 -13.98 4.20
N GLU A 29 -2.49 -15.16 4.80
CA GLU A 29 -3.06 -16.35 4.18
C GLU A 29 -4.59 -16.38 4.36
N ASN A 30 -5.30 -16.73 3.28
CA ASN A 30 -6.68 -17.23 3.30
C ASN A 30 -7.71 -16.45 4.14
N ASP A 31 -7.88 -15.16 3.86
CA ASP A 31 -8.90 -14.35 4.53
C ASP A 31 -9.96 -13.88 3.52
N ASN A 32 -11.12 -14.56 3.51
CA ASN A 32 -12.30 -14.21 2.70
C ASN A 32 -12.95 -12.87 3.12
N HIS A 33 -12.38 -12.17 4.09
CA HIS A 33 -12.80 -10.83 4.48
C HIS A 33 -12.33 -9.81 3.45
N HIS A 34 -13.29 -9.16 2.78
CA HIS A 34 -13.03 -8.23 1.68
C HIS A 34 -11.97 -7.15 2.00
N TYR A 35 -11.93 -6.60 3.22
CA TYR A 35 -10.92 -5.61 3.61
C TYR A 35 -9.46 -6.11 3.58
N TRP A 36 -9.24 -7.42 3.77
CA TRP A 36 -7.90 -8.02 3.80
C TRP A 36 -7.35 -8.32 2.41
N ARG A 37 -8.19 -8.24 1.37
CA ARG A 37 -7.76 -8.38 -0.03
C ARG A 37 -7.06 -7.12 -0.54
N CYS A 38 -7.24 -5.98 0.14
CA CYS A 38 -6.60 -4.73 -0.27
C CYS A 38 -5.08 -4.81 -0.13
N ARG A 39 -4.39 -4.19 -1.08
CA ARG A 39 -2.94 -3.99 -1.06
C ARG A 39 -2.59 -2.62 -0.52
N LEU A 40 -1.42 -2.51 0.10
CA LEU A 40 -0.91 -1.26 0.65
C LEU A 40 -0.46 -0.32 -0.47
N LEU A 41 -0.76 0.97 -0.31
CA LEU A 41 -0.32 2.05 -1.18
C LEU A 41 0.47 3.09 -0.38
N ARG A 42 1.55 3.60 -0.96
CA ARG A 42 2.43 4.63 -0.37
C ARG A 42 2.65 5.80 -1.33
N GLY A 43 3.19 6.90 -0.79
CA GLY A 43 3.68 8.04 -1.57
C GLY A 43 2.68 9.15 -1.88
N GLY A 44 1.39 8.86 -2.04
CA GLY A 44 0.46 9.88 -2.52
C GLY A 44 0.62 10.17 -4.01
N SER A 45 -0.30 10.93 -4.57
CA SER A 45 -0.40 11.22 -6.01
C SER A 45 -0.41 12.72 -6.33
N TRP A 46 -0.44 13.06 -7.62
CA TRP A 46 -0.52 14.45 -8.11
C TRP A 46 -1.77 15.20 -7.63
N ASP A 47 -2.87 14.49 -7.38
CA ASP A 47 -4.13 15.02 -6.83
C ASP A 47 -4.26 14.86 -5.30
N SER A 48 -3.23 14.31 -4.64
CA SER A 48 -3.25 14.11 -3.20
C SER A 48 -2.92 15.39 -2.42
N SER A 49 -3.66 15.64 -1.34
CA SER A 49 -3.27 16.67 -0.37
C SER A 49 -1.91 16.36 0.27
N THR A 50 -1.19 17.40 0.70
CA THR A 50 0.14 17.28 1.34
C THR A 50 0.18 16.31 2.53
N ARG A 51 -0.93 16.20 3.28
CA ARG A 51 -1.08 15.26 4.40
C ARG A 51 -0.98 13.80 3.98
N LEU A 52 -1.49 13.46 2.80
CA LEU A 52 -1.47 12.10 2.24
C LEU A 52 -0.11 11.75 1.62
N CYS A 53 0.68 12.77 1.27
CA CYS A 53 2.04 12.64 0.74
C CYS A 53 3.12 12.56 1.83
N ARG A 54 2.77 12.24 3.09
CA ARG A 54 3.75 11.99 4.17
C ARG A 54 4.30 10.57 4.08
N SER A 55 5.56 10.37 4.47
CA SER A 55 6.22 9.04 4.43
C SER A 55 5.47 7.97 5.23
N ALA A 56 4.87 8.37 6.35
CA ALA A 56 4.11 7.49 7.23
C ALA A 56 2.65 7.28 6.79
N ASN A 57 2.17 7.99 5.76
CA ASN A 57 0.81 7.81 5.29
C ASN A 57 0.68 6.43 4.62
N ARG A 58 -0.43 5.75 4.92
CA ARG A 58 -0.77 4.45 4.37
C ARG A 58 -2.15 4.58 3.73
N SER A 59 -2.27 4.14 2.48
CA SER A 59 -3.56 3.99 1.80
C SER A 59 -3.76 2.53 1.38
N ARG A 60 -4.95 2.20 0.91
CA ARG A 60 -5.29 0.85 0.45
C ARG A 60 -6.29 0.89 -0.68
N LEU A 61 -6.14 -0.05 -1.61
CA LEU A 61 -7.13 -0.34 -2.63
C LEU A 61 -7.15 -1.83 -2.93
N PHE A 62 -8.24 -2.30 -3.52
CA PHE A 62 -8.27 -3.66 -4.04
C PHE A 62 -7.32 -3.79 -5.24
N PRO A 63 -6.65 -4.94 -5.42
CA PRO A 63 -5.62 -5.12 -6.45
C PRO A 63 -6.16 -5.04 -7.89
N ASP A 64 -7.46 -5.20 -8.08
CA ASP A 64 -8.16 -5.04 -9.36
C ASP A 64 -8.54 -3.58 -9.67
N ASN A 65 -8.47 -2.66 -8.70
CA ASN A 65 -8.71 -1.26 -8.94
C ASN A 65 -7.58 -0.64 -9.78
N ARG A 66 -7.98 0.13 -10.80
CA ARG A 66 -7.07 0.86 -11.68
C ARG A 66 -7.50 2.32 -11.71
N ASN A 67 -6.54 3.22 -11.49
CA ASN A 67 -6.74 4.65 -11.58
C ASN A 67 -5.51 5.31 -12.20
N ASN A 68 -5.68 6.46 -12.85
CA ASN A 68 -4.60 7.20 -13.50
C ASN A 68 -3.61 7.84 -12.51
N ASN A 69 -3.89 7.74 -11.21
CA ASN A 69 -3.05 8.25 -10.13
C ASN A 69 -2.37 7.14 -9.31
N ILE A 70 -2.37 5.90 -9.82
CA ILE A 70 -1.74 4.72 -9.21
C ILE A 70 -0.70 4.13 -10.16
N GLY A 71 0.50 3.86 -9.63
CA GLY A 71 1.60 3.18 -10.29
C GLY A 71 2.29 2.20 -9.33
N PHE A 72 3.56 1.91 -9.61
CA PHE A 72 4.40 1.03 -8.78
C PHE A 72 5.87 1.38 -8.97
N ARG A 73 6.70 0.92 -8.03
CA ARG A 73 8.16 0.89 -8.16
C ARG A 73 8.63 -0.56 -8.08
N VAL A 74 9.72 -0.86 -8.76
CA VAL A 74 10.37 -2.17 -8.70
C VAL A 74 11.46 -2.13 -7.63
N ALA A 75 11.56 -3.21 -6.86
CA ALA A 75 12.66 -3.46 -5.94
C ALA A 75 13.40 -4.74 -6.37
N VAL A 76 14.70 -4.80 -6.12
CA VAL A 76 15.57 -5.94 -6.42
C VAL A 76 16.55 -6.11 -5.26
N SER A 77 16.90 -7.37 -4.96
CA SER A 77 17.85 -7.76 -3.91
C SER A 77 19.23 -8.07 -4.46
#